data_AF-A0A7Z9IKG3-F1
#
_entry.id   AF-A0A7Z9IKG3-F1
#
_cell.length_a   1.000
_cell.length_b   1.000
_cell.length_c   1.000
_cell.angle_alpha   90.00
_cell.angle_beta   90.00
_cell.angle_gamma   90.00
#
_symmetry.space_group_name_H-M   'P 1'
#
loop_
_entity.id
_entity.type
_entity.pdbx_description
1 polymer ?
#
loop_
_entity_poly.entity_id
_entity_poly.type
_entity_poly.pdbx_seq_one_letter_code
_entity_poly.pdbx_strand_id
1 'polypeptide(L)'
;RAVVNAPVYLLAGAVWIAIHVGVLFLAARIVKAPLFFIATGSMANIGGAATAPVVAGVYHPAMAPVGLLMAIAGYILGIYGAIACAWLLGMAGG
;
A
#
# COMPACT_ATOMS: atom_id res chain seq x y z
N ARG A 1 3.27 -20.40 15.91
CA ARG A 1 4.39 -20.11 16.85
C ARG A 1 5.54 -19.34 16.20
N ALA A 2 5.86 -19.54 14.91
CA ALA A 2 6.92 -18.81 14.20
C ALA A 2 6.80 -17.27 14.26
N VAL A 3 5.57 -16.74 14.24
CA VAL A 3 5.28 -15.30 14.29
C VAL A 3 5.74 -14.65 15.61
N VAL A 4 5.69 -15.37 16.73
CA VAL A 4 6.09 -14.86 18.07
C VAL A 4 7.60 -14.94 18.29
N ASN A 5 8.29 -15.80 17.54
CA ASN A 5 9.75 -15.99 17.65
C ASN A 5 10.57 -14.91 16.93
N ALA A 6 9.90 -14.02 16.20
CA ALA A 6 10.52 -12.93 15.45
C ALA A 6 9.90 -11.57 15.88
N PRO A 7 9.92 -11.22 17.18
CA PRO A 7 9.20 -10.06 17.72
C PRO A 7 9.68 -8.74 17.10
N VAL A 8 10.94 -8.68 16.69
CA VAL A 8 11.54 -7.52 16.00
C VAL A 8 10.88 -7.28 14.64
N TYR A 9 10.62 -8.32 13.85
CA TYR A 9 9.99 -8.18 12.53
C TYR A 9 8.52 -7.77 12.64
N LEU A 10 7.81 -8.25 13.67
CA LEU A 10 6.45 -7.80 13.97
C LEU A 10 6.41 -6.32 14.34
N LEU A 11 7.31 -5.87 15.22
CA LEU A 11 7.42 -4.46 15.59
C LEU A 11 7.76 -3.58 14.39
N ALA A 12 8.71 -4.02 13.55
CA ALA A 12 9.06 -3.31 12.33
C ALA A 12 7.85 -3.20 11.38
N GLY A 13 7.08 -4.28 11.20
CA GLY A 13 5.85 -4.26 10.43
C GLY A 13 4.80 -3.30 11.01
N ALA A 14 4.58 -3.33 12.32
CA ALA A 14 3.64 -2.42 12.98
C ALA A 14 4.03 -0.95 12.82
N VAL A 15 5.30 -0.62 13.00
CA VAL A 15 5.84 0.73 12.78
C VAL A 15 5.66 1.14 11.32
N TRP A 16 5.95 0.25 10.37
CA TRP A 16 5.79 0.55 8.94
C TRP A 16 4.33 0.81 8.56
N ILE A 17 3.39 0.02 9.08
CA ILE A 17 1.95 0.26 8.85
C ILE A 17 1.49 1.58 9.46
N ALA A 18 2.01 1.96 10.64
CA ALA A 18 1.72 3.26 11.23
C ALA A 18 2.22 4.41 10.36
N ILE A 19 3.44 4.32 9.82
CA ILE A 19 3.99 5.29 8.87
C ILE A 19 3.13 5.35 7.60
N HIS A 20 2.80 4.19 7.03
CA HIS A 20 1.95 4.08 5.83
C HIS A 20 0.60 4.78 6.01
N VAL A 21 -0.10 4.52 7.12
CA VAL A 21 -1.37 5.18 7.43
C VAL A 21 -1.18 6.70 7.59
N GLY A 22 -0.11 7.12 8.26
CA GLY A 22 0.21 8.54 8.42
C GLY A 22 0.45 9.25 7.07
N VAL A 23 1.23 8.63 6.17
CA VAL A 23 1.51 9.17 4.83
C VAL A 23 0.23 9.25 3.99
N LEU A 24 -0.61 8.21 4.00
CA LEU A 24 -1.87 8.23 3.27
C LEU A 24 -2.83 9.31 3.78
N PHE A 25 -2.93 9.48 5.09
CA PHE A 25 -3.79 10.50 5.68
C PHE A 25 -3.29 11.91 5.36
N LEU A 26 -1.98 12.14 5.42
CA LEU A 26 -1.37 13.40 5.01
C LEU A 26 -1.61 13.68 3.52
N ALA A 27 -1.37 12.69 2.65
CA ALA A 27 -1.62 12.82 1.22
C ALA A 27 -3.08 13.16 0.94
N ALA A 28 -4.02 12.44 1.56
CA ALA A 28 -5.45 12.70 1.41
C ALA A 28 -5.84 14.10 1.88
N ARG A 29 -5.21 14.62 2.95
CA ARG A 29 -5.44 15.98 3.43
C ARG A 29 -4.94 17.05 2.47
N ILE A 30 -3.83 16.79 1.77
CA ILE A 30 -3.24 17.69 0.77
C ILE A 30 -4.13 17.74 -0.47
N VAL A 31 -4.51 16.58 -1.02
CA VAL A 31 -5.32 16.51 -2.24
C VAL A 31 -6.83 16.67 -2.00
N LYS A 32 -7.24 16.83 -0.74
CA LYS A 32 -8.65 16.90 -0.30
C LYS A 32 -9.45 15.69 -0.81
N ALA A 33 -8.87 14.51 -0.74
CA ALA A 33 -9.49 13.29 -1.24
C ALA A 33 -10.55 12.75 -0.26
N PRO A 34 -11.66 12.18 -0.76
CA PRO A 34 -12.62 11.45 0.06
C PRO A 34 -11.99 10.18 0.68
N LEU A 35 -12.55 9.76 1.82
CA LEU A 35 -12.09 8.60 2.60
C LEU A 35 -12.04 7.29 1.77
N PHE A 36 -12.90 7.18 0.76
CA PHE A 36 -12.90 6.08 -0.21
C PHE A 36 -11.53 5.86 -0.85
N PHE A 37 -10.82 6.91 -1.27
CA PHE A 37 -9.52 6.77 -1.91
C PHE A 37 -8.45 6.32 -0.92
N ILE A 38 -8.58 6.69 0.36
CA ILE A 38 -7.68 6.25 1.42
C ILE A 38 -7.84 4.74 1.65
N ALA A 39 -9.09 4.29 1.83
CA ALA A 39 -9.39 2.89 2.10
C ALA A 39 -9.03 1.99 0.90
N THR A 40 -9.48 2.35 -0.30
CA THR A 40 -9.21 1.59 -1.52
C THR A 40 -7.72 1.64 -1.89
N GLY A 41 -7.07 2.80 -1.77
CA GLY A 41 -5.65 2.97 -2.05
C GLY A 41 -4.75 2.20 -1.10
N SER A 42 -5.08 2.14 0.19
CA SER A 42 -4.34 1.30 1.14
C SER A 42 -4.46 -0.18 0.78
N MET A 43 -5.66 -0.64 0.40
CA MET A 43 -5.88 -2.03 -0.03
C MET A 43 -5.21 -2.34 -1.36
N ALA A 44 -5.12 -1.38 -2.27
CA ALA A 44 -4.36 -1.50 -3.52
C ALA A 44 -2.87 -1.79 -3.26
N ASN A 45 -2.29 -1.20 -2.21
CA ASN A 45 -0.86 -1.32 -1.90
C ASN A 45 -0.52 -2.52 -1.01
N ILE A 46 -1.34 -2.83 0.01
CA ILE A 46 -1.06 -3.92 0.96
C ILE A 46 -1.77 -5.22 0.56
N GLY A 47 -3.03 -5.11 0.14
CA GLY A 47 -3.89 -6.25 -0.12
C GLY A 47 -4.01 -6.64 -1.60
N GLY A 48 -3.44 -5.84 -2.50
CA GLY A 48 -3.31 -6.10 -3.93
C GLY A 48 -4.63 -6.26 -4.70
N ALA A 49 -4.53 -6.91 -5.86
CA ALA A 49 -5.64 -7.06 -6.81
C ALA A 49 -6.80 -7.91 -6.28
N ALA A 50 -6.58 -8.72 -5.24
CA ALA A 50 -7.62 -9.57 -4.66
C ALA A 50 -8.57 -8.77 -3.74
N THR A 51 -8.05 -7.86 -2.92
CA THR A 51 -8.82 -7.25 -1.83
C THR A 51 -9.17 -5.78 -2.07
N ALA A 52 -8.44 -5.07 -2.93
CA ALA A 52 -8.78 -3.70 -3.32
C ALA A 52 -10.16 -3.57 -4.00
N PRO A 53 -10.57 -4.45 -4.95
CA PRO A 53 -11.89 -4.38 -5.58
C PRO A 53 -13.02 -4.65 -4.58
N VAL A 54 -12.77 -5.55 -3.62
CA VAL A 54 -13.74 -5.91 -2.57
C VAL A 54 -14.03 -4.69 -1.71
N VAL A 55 -12.99 -4.02 -1.20
CA VAL A 55 -13.18 -2.81 -0.37
C VAL A 55 -13.76 -1.65 -1.16
N ALA A 56 -13.36 -1.47 -2.42
CA ALA A 56 -13.95 -0.44 -3.27
C ALA A 56 -15.45 -0.69 -3.56
N GLY A 57 -15.83 -1.95 -3.78
CA GLY A 57 -17.21 -2.37 -4.04
C GLY A 57 -18.16 -2.13 -2.87
N VAL A 58 -17.65 -2.10 -1.62
CA VAL A 58 -18.45 -1.74 -0.44
C VAL A 58 -18.96 -0.31 -0.51
N TYR A 59 -18.22 0.61 -1.15
CA TYR A 59 -18.66 1.99 -1.32
C TYR A 59 -19.66 2.14 -2.47
N HIS A 60 -19.37 1.55 -3.62
CA HIS A 60 -20.31 1.47 -4.74
C HIS A 60 -19.89 0.31 -5.67
N PRO A 61 -20.81 -0.54 -6.15
CA PRO A 61 -20.45 -1.67 -7.01
C PRO A 61 -19.61 -1.27 -8.24
N ALA A 62 -19.91 -0.12 -8.85
CA ALA A 62 -19.14 0.42 -9.98
C ALA A 62 -17.69 0.84 -9.65
N MET A 63 -17.30 0.86 -8.38
CA MET A 63 -15.95 1.22 -7.93
C MET A 63 -15.02 0.01 -7.83
N ALA A 64 -15.53 -1.23 -7.85
CA ALA A 64 -14.69 -2.44 -7.81
C ALA A 64 -13.67 -2.50 -8.97
N PRO A 65 -14.03 -2.18 -10.24
CA PRO A 65 -13.06 -2.09 -11.34
C PRO A 65 -11.99 -1.02 -11.10
N VAL A 66 -12.37 0.11 -10.52
CA VAL A 66 -11.42 1.19 -10.18
C VAL A 66 -10.41 0.70 -9.14
N GLY A 67 -10.87 0.01 -8.08
CA GLY A 67 -10.00 -0.60 -7.08
C GLY A 67 -9.03 -1.64 -7.68
N LEU A 68 -9.50 -2.45 -8.63
CA LEU A 68 -8.66 -3.40 -9.36
C LEU A 68 -7.56 -2.69 -10.16
N LEU A 69 -7.93 -1.67 -10.95
CA LEU A 69 -7.00 -0.90 -11.76
C LEU A 69 -5.97 -0.16 -10.90
N MET A 70 -6.39 0.42 -9.77
CA MET A 70 -5.48 1.04 -8.81
C MET A 70 -4.46 0.03 -8.25
N ALA A 71 -4.88 -1.19 -7.93
CA ALA A 71 -3.97 -2.24 -7.47
C ALA A 71 -2.95 -2.66 -8.54
N ILE A 72 -3.39 -2.81 -9.79
CA ILE A 72 -2.49 -3.15 -10.92
C ILE A 72 -1.48 -2.02 -11.16
N ALA A 73 -1.95 -0.77 -11.18
CA ALA A 73 -1.07 0.39 -11.34
C ALA A 73 -0.04 0.48 -10.20
N GLY A 74 -0.48 0.26 -8.96
CA GLY A 74 0.40 0.20 -7.80
C GLY A 74 1.46 -0.89 -7.92
N TYR A 75 1.09 -2.06 -8.42
CA TYR A 75 2.04 -3.16 -8.64
C TYR A 75 3.09 -2.83 -9.69
N ILE A 76 2.68 -2.27 -10.83
CA ILE A 76 3.59 -1.87 -11.90
C ILE A 76 4.59 -0.82 -11.37
N LEU A 77 4.09 0.24 -10.73
CA LEU A 77 4.94 1.28 -10.15
C LEU A 77 5.83 0.73 -9.04
N GLY A 78 5.32 -0.18 -8.22
CA GLY A 78 6.05 -0.83 -7.14
C GLY A 78 7.22 -1.67 -7.64
N ILE A 79 7.06 -2.40 -8.75
CA ILE A 79 8.16 -3.16 -9.37
C ILE A 79 9.29 -2.22 -9.78
N TYR A 80 8.99 -1.16 -10.52
CA TYR A 80 10.01 -0.21 -10.95
C TYR A 80 10.65 0.54 -9.78
N GLY A 81 9.86 0.91 -8.77
CA GLY A 81 10.36 1.51 -7.53
C GLY A 81 11.29 0.57 -6.76
N ALA A 82 10.95 -0.72 -6.67
CA ALA A 82 11.79 -1.73 -6.03
C ALA A 82 13.12 -1.91 -6.77
N ILE A 83 13.10 -1.93 -8.11
CA ILE A 83 14.31 -1.96 -8.92
C ILE A 83 15.15 -0.70 -8.62
N ALA A 84 14.56 0.49 -8.69
CA ALA A 84 15.27 1.73 -8.39
C ALA A 84 15.90 1.73 -6.98
N CYS A 85 15.17 1.25 -5.97
CA CYS A 85 15.68 1.08 -4.61
C CYS A 85 16.87 0.09 -4.57
N ALA A 86 16.79 -1.02 -5.29
CA ALA A 86 17.90 -1.98 -5.37
C ALA A 86 19.16 -1.35 -5.99
N TRP A 87 19.00 -0.55 -7.04
CA TRP A 87 20.11 0.21 -7.64
C TRP A 87 20.70 1.22 -6.65
N LEU A 88 19.87 2.00 -5.96
CA LEU A 88 20.33 2.99 -4.97
C LEU A 88 21.07 2.33 -3.79
N LEU A 89 20.56 1.22 -3.28
CA LEU A 89 21.21 0.45 -2.23
C LEU A 89 22.54 -0.16 -2.72
N GLY A 90 22.59 -0.64 -3.96
CA GLY A 90 23.83 -1.13 -4.58
C GLY A 90 24.89 -0.04 -4.72
N MET A 91 24.50 1.20 -5.00
CA MET A 91 25.42 2.36 -5.05
C MET A 91 25.88 2.79 -3.65
N ALA A 92 24.98 2.79 -2.66
CA ALA A 92 25.30 3.19 -1.29
C ALA A 92 26.11 2.12 -0.54
N GLY A 93 25.95 0.85 -0.93
CA GLY A 93 26.54 -0.31 -0.27
C GLY A 93 27.81 -0.86 -0.91
N GLY A 94 28.44 -0.11 -1.84
CA GLY A 94 29.68 -0.46 -2.57
C GLY A 94 30.47 -1.66 -2.06
#